data_AF-A0ABD7ITL5-F1
#
_entry.id   AF-A0ABD7ITL5-F1
#
_cell.length_a   1.000
_cell.length_b   1.000
_cell.length_c   1.000
_cell.angle_alpha   90.00
_cell.angle_beta   90.00
_cell.angle_gamma   90.00
#
_symmetry.space_group_name_H-M   'P 1'
#
loop_
_entity.id
_entity.type
_entity.pdbx_description
1 polymer ?
#
loop_
_entity_poly.entity_id
_entity_poly.type
_entity_poly.pdbx_seq_one_letter_code
_entity_poly.pdbx_strand_id
1 'polypeptide(L)'
;MIKFRAWNKVDKFMTVPLDIQLGSDGYIYWIEAMGLNGEHDEGDLDVFKLEQFTGLKDVNGKEIYEGDVLENRKYRSIVKFASGKFLADVVGTISRFDVIGETHGSKVIGNVHENQELLKG
;
A
#
# COMPACT_ATOMS: atom_id res chain seq x y z
N MET A 1 -4.28 11.87 9.96
CA MET A 1 -5.45 11.02 9.62
C MET A 1 -4.92 9.61 9.39
N ILE A 2 -5.48 8.60 10.05
CA ILE A 2 -5.13 7.19 9.82
C ILE A 2 -6.12 6.63 8.81
N LYS A 3 -5.61 5.98 7.76
CA LYS A 3 -6.39 5.45 6.64
C LYS A 3 -5.70 4.21 6.08
N PHE A 4 -6.48 3.24 5.65
CA PHE A 4 -6.00 1.98 5.10
C PHE A 4 -6.69 1.67 3.77
N ARG A 5 -5.99 0.92 2.93
CA ARG A 5 -6.58 0.09 1.87
C ARG A 5 -6.24 -1.38 2.16
N ALA A 6 -6.91 -2.30 1.49
CA ALA A 6 -6.67 -3.72 1.65
C ALA A 6 -6.49 -4.40 0.29
N TRP A 7 -5.48 -5.25 0.17
CA TRP A 7 -5.40 -6.24 -0.89
C TRP A 7 -6.19 -7.49 -0.49
N ASN A 8 -7.25 -7.84 -1.23
CA ASN A 8 -7.86 -9.15 -1.10
C ASN A 8 -6.94 -10.17 -1.79
N LYS A 9 -6.34 -11.08 -1.01
CA LYS A 9 -5.38 -12.08 -1.51
C LYS A 9 -6.06 -13.24 -2.23
N VAL A 10 -7.35 -13.45 -2.02
CA VAL A 10 -8.13 -14.52 -2.65
C VAL A 10 -8.54 -14.07 -4.05
N ASP A 11 -9.28 -12.96 -4.14
CA ASP A 11 -9.87 -12.47 -5.38
C ASP A 11 -8.96 -11.52 -6.17
N LYS A 12 -7.81 -11.16 -5.60
CA LYS A 12 -6.73 -10.39 -6.25
C LYS A 12 -7.18 -9.01 -6.73
N PHE A 13 -7.78 -8.22 -5.84
CA PHE A 13 -8.11 -6.82 -6.11
C PHE A 13 -7.87 -5.91 -4.91
N MET A 14 -7.66 -4.62 -5.17
CA MET A 14 -7.61 -3.59 -4.13
C MET A 14 -9.01 -3.18 -3.68
N THR A 15 -9.21 -3.14 -2.36
CA THR A 15 -10.45 -2.73 -1.73
C THR A 15 -10.21 -1.79 -0.54
N VAL A 16 -11.30 -1.30 0.04
CA VAL A 16 -11.29 -0.47 1.25
C VAL A 16 -11.87 -1.30 2.40
N PRO A 17 -11.17 -1.41 3.53
CA PRO A 17 -11.73 -2.02 4.73
C PRO A 17 -12.86 -1.15 5.28
N LEU A 18 -13.97 -1.77 5.66
CA LEU A 18 -15.14 -1.15 6.28
C LEU A 18 -15.05 -1.21 7.80
N ASP A 19 -14.59 -2.32 8.35
CA ASP A 19 -14.33 -2.51 9.78
C ASP A 19 -13.05 -3.34 9.98
N ILE A 20 -12.31 -3.04 11.05
CA ILE A 20 -11.09 -3.73 11.46
C ILE A 20 -11.17 -3.95 12.96
N GLN A 21 -11.27 -5.20 13.39
CA GLN A 21 -11.40 -5.56 14.79
C GLN A 21 -10.09 -6.08 15.36
N LEU A 22 -9.77 -5.57 16.55
CA LEU A 22 -8.55 -5.84 17.30
C LEU A 22 -8.89 -6.66 18.55
N GLY A 23 -8.09 -7.68 18.82
CA GLY A 23 -8.19 -8.50 20.02
C GLY A 23 -7.72 -7.71 21.25
N SER A 24 -7.97 -8.24 22.43
CA SER A 24 -7.47 -7.65 23.69
C SER A 24 -5.93 -7.61 23.78
N ASP A 25 -5.26 -8.42 22.96
CA ASP A 25 -3.82 -8.48 22.78
C ASP A 25 -3.28 -7.48 21.74
N GLY A 26 -4.17 -6.75 21.06
CA GLY A 26 -3.83 -5.76 20.04
C GLY A 26 -3.60 -6.32 18.64
N TYR A 27 -3.79 -7.63 18.42
CA TYR A 27 -3.71 -8.22 17.08
C TYR A 27 -5.01 -8.05 16.31
N ILE A 28 -4.91 -7.86 14.99
CA ILE A 28 -6.08 -7.85 14.10
C ILE A 28 -6.53 -9.30 13.91
N TYR A 29 -7.79 -9.59 14.21
CA TYR A 29 -8.36 -10.94 14.03
C TYR A 29 -9.51 -10.99 13.03
N TRP A 30 -10.08 -9.84 12.67
CA TRP A 30 -11.18 -9.79 11.71
C TRP A 30 -11.21 -8.45 10.96
N ILE A 31 -11.50 -8.52 9.67
CA ILE A 31 -11.57 -7.44 8.71
C ILE A 31 -12.81 -7.70 7.85
N GLU A 32 -13.64 -6.68 7.70
CA GLU A 32 -14.70 -6.61 6.69
C GLU A 32 -14.31 -5.59 5.64
N ALA A 33 -14.50 -5.93 4.37
CA ALA A 33 -14.14 -5.07 3.24
C ALA A 33 -15.18 -5.17 2.12
N MET A 34 -15.16 -4.20 1.21
CA MET A 34 -16.04 -4.23 0.04
C MET A 34 -15.60 -5.31 -0.95
N GLY A 35 -16.50 -6.22 -1.31
CA GLY A 35 -16.33 -7.27 -2.31
C GLY A 35 -16.55 -6.78 -3.75
N LEU A 36 -16.07 -7.56 -4.73
CA LEU A 36 -16.22 -7.22 -6.17
C LEU A 36 -17.67 -7.24 -6.66
N ASN A 37 -18.52 -8.06 -6.04
CA ASN A 37 -19.95 -8.16 -6.36
C ASN A 37 -20.79 -7.07 -5.66
N GLY A 38 -20.16 -6.17 -4.89
CA GLY A 38 -20.84 -5.16 -4.09
C GLY A 38 -21.40 -5.69 -2.76
N GLU A 39 -21.16 -6.95 -2.43
CA GLU A 39 -21.37 -7.50 -1.09
C GLU A 39 -20.11 -7.28 -0.24
N HIS A 40 -20.16 -7.72 1.02
CA HIS A 40 -19.04 -7.57 1.93
C HIS A 40 -18.26 -8.88 2.01
N ASP A 41 -16.94 -8.79 1.83
CA ASP A 41 -16.02 -9.89 2.10
C ASP A 41 -15.53 -9.77 3.55
N GLU A 42 -15.36 -10.91 4.22
CA GLU A 42 -14.84 -10.98 5.58
C GLU A 42 -13.68 -11.98 5.71
N GLY A 43 -12.77 -11.70 6.64
CA GLY A 43 -11.59 -12.53 6.85
C GLY A 43 -10.59 -11.86 7.78
N ASP A 44 -9.43 -12.48 7.93
CA ASP A 44 -8.33 -11.96 8.75
C ASP A 44 -7.16 -11.49 7.87
N LEU A 45 -5.98 -11.38 8.47
CA LEU A 45 -4.75 -11.01 7.76
C LEU A 45 -4.23 -12.11 6.83
N ASP A 46 -4.78 -13.32 6.82
CA ASP A 46 -4.48 -14.32 5.79
C ASP A 46 -5.26 -14.03 4.51
N VAL A 47 -6.52 -13.58 4.61
CA VAL A 47 -7.35 -13.15 3.48
C VAL A 47 -6.94 -11.76 2.97
N PHE A 48 -6.74 -10.81 3.87
CA PHE A 48 -6.46 -9.42 3.51
C PHE A 48 -5.04 -9.00 3.88
N LYS A 49 -4.42 -8.17 3.04
CA LYS A 49 -3.23 -7.41 3.42
C LYS A 49 -3.58 -5.94 3.53
N LEU A 50 -3.54 -5.39 4.74
CA LEU A 50 -3.72 -3.96 4.98
C LEU A 50 -2.48 -3.19 4.57
N GLU A 51 -2.68 -2.03 3.94
CA GLU A 51 -1.65 -1.09 3.53
C GLU A 51 -2.02 0.32 4.01
N GLN A 52 -1.14 0.95 4.79
CA GLN A 52 -1.42 2.23 5.42
C GLN A 52 -1.17 3.40 4.47
N PHE A 53 -2.02 4.41 4.55
CA PHE A 53 -1.77 5.72 3.95
C PHE A 53 -0.58 6.41 4.62
N THR A 54 0.37 6.89 3.83
CA THR A 54 1.59 7.54 4.34
C THR A 54 1.35 8.94 4.95
N GLY A 55 0.18 9.54 4.69
CA GLY A 55 -0.06 10.96 4.99
C GLY A 55 0.34 11.91 3.86
N LEU A 56 0.96 11.40 2.80
CA LEU A 56 1.53 12.19 1.71
C LEU A 56 0.81 11.98 0.39
N LYS A 57 0.93 12.96 -0.50
CA LYS A 57 0.41 12.89 -1.87
C LYS A 57 1.54 13.04 -2.87
N ASP A 58 1.39 12.39 -4.01
CA ASP A 58 2.31 12.50 -5.15
C ASP A 58 2.13 13.84 -5.89
N VAL A 59 2.90 14.03 -6.97
CA VAL A 59 2.87 15.26 -7.78
C VAL A 59 1.49 15.54 -8.42
N ASN A 60 0.64 14.53 -8.57
CA ASN A 60 -0.71 14.64 -9.12
C ASN A 60 -1.79 14.74 -8.03
N GLY A 61 -1.40 14.83 -6.76
CA GLY A 61 -2.32 14.87 -5.63
C GLY A 61 -2.92 13.52 -5.25
N LYS A 62 -2.43 12.40 -5.82
CA LYS A 62 -2.85 11.05 -5.46
C LYS A 62 -2.21 10.66 -4.14
N GLU A 63 -3.01 10.14 -3.22
CA GLU A 63 -2.54 9.63 -1.93
C GLU A 63 -1.54 8.47 -2.13
N ILE A 64 -0.45 8.48 -1.35
CA ILE A 64 0.59 7.46 -1.38
C ILE A 64 0.36 6.48 -0.22
N TYR A 65 0.29 5.20 -0.51
CA TYR A 65 0.14 4.10 0.45
C TYR A 65 1.39 3.22 0.49
N GLU A 66 1.53 2.43 1.55
CA GLU A 66 2.43 1.27 1.50
C GLU A 66 2.14 0.38 0.28
N GLY A 67 3.19 -0.21 -0.28
CA GLY A 67 3.07 -1.04 -1.48
C GLY A 67 2.91 -0.28 -2.79
N ASP A 68 2.73 1.04 -2.79
CA ASP A 68 2.73 1.83 -4.02
C ASP A 68 4.07 1.81 -4.72
N VAL A 69 4.01 1.79 -6.06
CA VAL A 69 5.15 1.98 -6.94
C VAL A 69 5.16 3.43 -7.40
N LEU A 70 6.21 4.15 -7.01
CA LEU A 70 6.49 5.51 -7.43
C LEU A 70 7.41 5.51 -8.64
N GLU A 71 7.19 6.44 -9.56
CA GLU A 71 8.07 6.66 -10.71
C GLU A 71 8.42 8.14 -10.82
N ASN A 72 9.71 8.41 -11.00
CA ASN A 72 10.24 9.70 -11.42
C ASN A 72 11.12 9.53 -12.67
N ARG A 73 11.75 10.62 -13.12
CA ARG A 73 12.58 10.61 -14.34
C ARG A 73 13.81 9.69 -14.28
N LYS A 74 14.19 9.21 -13.11
CA LYS A 74 15.42 8.45 -12.88
C LYS A 74 15.16 6.97 -12.63
N TYR A 75 14.13 6.64 -11.84
CA TYR A 75 13.89 5.28 -11.39
C TYR A 75 12.45 5.05 -10.94
N ARG A 76 12.16 3.77 -10.68
CA ARG A 76 10.97 3.30 -9.96
C ARG A 76 11.35 2.92 -8.53
N SER A 77 10.46 3.14 -7.57
CA SER A 77 10.65 2.76 -6.17
C SER A 77 9.36 2.23 -5.54
N ILE A 78 9.48 1.46 -4.46
CA ILE A 78 8.37 0.82 -3.75
C ILE A 78 8.28 1.42 -2.34
N VAL A 79 7.08 1.86 -1.96
CA VAL A 79 6.83 2.40 -0.62
C VAL A 79 6.72 1.29 0.42
N LYS A 80 7.45 1.40 1.52
CA LYS A 80 7.42 0.45 2.64
C LYS A 80 7.53 1.16 3.98
N PHE A 81 6.90 0.63 5.02
CA PHE A 81 7.18 1.05 6.39
C PHE A 81 8.32 0.23 7.00
N ALA A 82 9.40 0.90 7.43
CA ALA A 82 10.49 0.26 8.16
C ALA A 82 11.24 1.27 9.03
N SER A 83 11.82 0.82 10.14
CA SER A 83 12.58 1.69 11.07
C SER A 83 11.78 2.91 11.55
N GLY A 84 10.47 2.73 11.80
CA GLY A 84 9.59 3.77 12.34
C GLY A 84 9.16 4.84 11.34
N LYS A 85 9.39 4.66 10.03
CA LYS A 85 9.00 5.62 9.00
C LYS A 85 8.69 4.96 7.65
N PHE A 86 8.07 5.73 6.77
CA PHE A 86 7.84 5.33 5.38
C PHE A 86 9.08 5.63 4.52
N LEU A 87 9.45 4.66 3.70
CA LEU A 87 10.65 4.64 2.88
C LEU A 87 10.28 4.26 1.44
N ALA A 88 11.10 4.66 0.48
CA ALA A 88 11.01 4.28 -0.91
C ALA A 88 12.22 3.43 -1.32
N ASP A 89 12.01 2.14 -1.55
CA ASP A 89 13.04 1.19 -1.99
C ASP A 89 13.16 1.24 -3.51
N VAL A 90 14.32 1.63 -4.04
CA VAL A 90 14.53 1.70 -5.50
C VAL A 90 14.53 0.29 -6.10
N VAL A 91 13.66 0.07 -7.08
CA VAL A 91 13.51 -1.23 -7.76
C VAL A 91 14.84 -1.67 -8.36
N GLY A 92 15.24 -2.92 -8.11
CA GLY A 92 16.47 -3.51 -8.67
C GLY A 92 17.77 -3.08 -7.98
N THR A 93 17.72 -2.35 -6.86
CA THR A 93 18.92 -1.90 -6.14
C THR A 93 18.77 -2.04 -4.63
N ILE A 94 19.85 -1.78 -3.88
CA ILE A 94 19.82 -1.67 -2.41
C ILE A 94 19.52 -0.24 -1.93
N SER A 95 19.32 0.70 -2.85
CA SER A 95 19.11 2.11 -2.51
C SER A 95 17.72 2.33 -1.93
N ARG A 96 17.66 3.17 -0.90
CA ARG A 96 16.44 3.48 -0.17
C ARG A 96 16.44 4.95 0.23
N PHE A 97 15.30 5.60 0.09
CA PHE A 97 15.11 7.01 0.46
C PHE A 97 13.93 7.19 1.41
N ASP A 98 13.88 8.36 2.05
CA ASP A 98 12.69 8.78 2.78
C ASP A 98 11.58 9.13 1.78
N VAL A 99 10.36 8.64 1.99
CA VAL A 99 9.25 8.88 1.05
C VAL A 99 8.92 10.38 0.93
N ILE A 100 9.18 11.18 1.97
CA ILE A 100 8.97 12.65 1.95
C ILE A 100 9.81 13.31 0.86
N GLY A 101 11.01 12.79 0.59
CA GLY A 101 11.89 13.29 -0.47
C GLY A 101 11.38 13.00 -1.88
N GLU A 102 10.50 12.01 -2.04
CA GLU A 102 10.02 11.53 -3.34
C GLU A 102 8.75 12.27 -3.81
N THR A 103 7.99 12.90 -2.92
CA THR A 103 6.66 13.45 -3.23
C THR A 103 6.67 14.57 -4.26
N HIS A 104 7.79 15.29 -4.40
CA HIS A 104 7.89 16.50 -5.23
C HIS A 104 8.22 16.22 -6.71
N GLY A 105 8.54 14.97 -7.06
CA GLY A 105 8.94 14.61 -8.43
C GLY A 105 8.48 13.22 -8.89
N SER A 106 7.87 12.45 -7.99
CA SER A 106 7.38 11.11 -8.28
C SER A 106 5.85 11.10 -8.40
N LYS A 107 5.35 10.19 -9.23
CA LYS A 107 3.92 9.85 -9.37
C LYS A 107 3.68 8.40 -8.99
N VAL A 108 2.52 8.07 -8.43
CA VAL A 108 2.10 6.68 -8.21
C VAL A 108 1.67 6.09 -9.56
N ILE A 109 2.36 5.06 -10.01
CA ILE A 109 2.08 4.37 -11.30
C ILE A 109 1.43 3.00 -11.14
N GLY A 110 1.30 2.50 -9.92
CA GLY A 110 0.74 1.20 -9.61
C GLY A 110 1.06 0.78 -8.18
N ASN A 111 0.86 -0.49 -7.86
CA ASN A 111 1.30 -1.08 -6.60
C ASN A 111 1.88 -2.49 -6.82
N VAL A 112 2.56 -3.01 -5.80
CA VAL A 112 3.24 -4.31 -5.85
C VAL A 112 2.31 -5.51 -6.08
N HIS A 113 1.00 -5.33 -5.91
CA HIS A 113 0.01 -6.39 -6.04
C HIS A 113 -0.57 -6.47 -7.45
N GLU A 114 -1.08 -5.35 -7.95
CA GLU A 114 -1.77 -5.25 -9.23
C GLU A 114 -0.81 -5.08 -10.42
N ASN A 115 0.44 -4.64 -10.17
CA ASN A 115 1.38 -4.24 -11.21
C ASN A 115 2.75 -4.91 -11.08
N GLN A 116 2.79 -6.24 -11.05
CA GLN A 116 4.04 -6.99 -10.87
C GLN A 116 5.08 -6.75 -11.97
N GLU A 117 4.64 -6.41 -13.18
CA GLU A 117 5.49 -6.00 -14.29
C GLU A 117 6.36 -4.78 -13.96
N LEU A 118 5.87 -3.89 -13.08
CA LEU A 118 6.60 -2.69 -12.66
C LEU A 118 7.75 -3.00 -11.68
N LEU A 119 7.87 -4.23 -11.20
CA LEU A 119 8.91 -4.66 -10.26
C LEU A 119 10.14 -5.24 -10.97
N LYS A 120 10.05 -5.40 -12.29
CA LYS A 120 11.15 -5.88 -13.14
C LYS A 120 12.02 -4.69 -13.57
N GLY A 121 13.33 -4.81 -13.30
CA GLY A 121 14.37 -3.86 -13.70
C GLY A 121 14.83 -4.05 -15.13
#